data_AF-A0A096LXX3-F1
#
_entry.id   AF-A0A096LXX3-F1
#
_cell.length_a   1.000
_cell.length_b   1.000
_cell.length_c   1.000
_cell.angle_alpha   90.00
_cell.angle_beta   90.00
_cell.angle_gamma   90.00
#
_symmetry.space_group_name_H-M   'P 1'
#
loop_
_entity.id
_entity.type
_entity.pdbx_description
1 polymer ?
#
loop_
_entity_poly.entity_id
_entity_poly.type
_entity_poly.pdbx_seq_one_letter_code
_entity_poly.pdbx_strand_id
1 'polypeptide(L)'
;KNTPQATMDRPPKKNFVEVTELTNITYISNLVKLRPGHINIVLVLTDASKNILLSKFAKEVYSFTGTQTLHFSFLNLDKHGEWMSTLLEYAQDAAQIDADEDDSGSRKTDYTGFVLALNGHKKYLCLFKPVYTGEDLDGKSSEDEAGMSVGKPRPGSRDGHPQRKSSRSRSTSTLQIHHKLDRLGLWMERLMEGTLPRYYVPAWPGLDKITPSK
;
A
#
# COMPACT_ATOMS: atom_id res chain seq x y z
N LYS A 1 -20.85 -47.10 28.05
CA LYS A 1 -20.77 -45.66 27.68
C LYS A 1 -19.32 -45.23 27.86
N ASN A 2 -18.63 -44.89 26.77
CA ASN A 2 -17.60 -43.84 26.75
C ASN A 2 -17.11 -43.69 25.30
N THR A 3 -17.47 -42.56 24.70
CA THR A 3 -17.03 -42.12 23.38
C THR A 3 -15.79 -41.25 23.58
N PRO A 4 -14.67 -41.45 22.87
CA PRO A 4 -13.55 -40.53 22.94
C PRO A 4 -13.90 -39.22 22.23
N GLN A 5 -13.68 -38.13 22.96
CA GLN A 5 -13.91 -36.75 22.56
C GLN A 5 -12.94 -36.38 21.43
N ALA A 6 -13.46 -36.03 20.26
CA ALA A 6 -12.68 -35.52 19.13
C ALA A 6 -11.97 -34.23 19.55
N THR A 7 -10.64 -34.29 19.64
CA THR A 7 -9.79 -33.13 19.77
C THR A 7 -9.93 -32.30 18.50
N MET A 8 -10.51 -31.11 18.62
CA MET A 8 -10.50 -30.14 17.53
C MET A 8 -9.04 -29.80 17.22
N ASP A 9 -8.55 -30.28 16.09
CA ASP A 9 -7.28 -29.87 15.50
C ASP A 9 -7.35 -28.37 15.20
N ARG A 10 -6.92 -27.56 16.15
CA ARG A 10 -6.65 -26.16 15.93
C ARG A 10 -5.44 -26.10 14.98
N PRO A 11 -5.56 -25.51 13.79
CA PRO A 11 -4.41 -25.38 12.91
C PRO A 11 -3.28 -24.66 13.65
N PRO A 12 -2.01 -25.08 13.48
CA PRO A 12 -0.88 -24.50 14.17
C PRO A 12 -0.87 -22.99 13.94
N LYS A 13 -0.70 -22.22 15.03
CA LYS A 13 -0.60 -20.77 14.94
C LYS A 13 0.59 -20.42 14.06
N LYS A 14 0.34 -20.00 12.82
CA LYS A 14 1.38 -19.42 11.97
C LYS A 14 1.85 -18.13 12.65
N ASN A 15 3.14 -18.05 12.99
CA ASN A 15 3.74 -16.84 13.56
C ASN A 15 4.11 -15.81 12.48
N PHE A 16 3.71 -16.05 11.23
CA PHE A 16 4.04 -15.20 10.09
C PHE A 16 2.84 -15.07 9.14
N VAL A 17 2.76 -13.93 8.45
CA VAL A 17 1.80 -13.69 7.38
C VAL A 17 2.43 -14.13 6.07
N GLU A 18 1.78 -15.06 5.37
CA GLU A 18 2.21 -15.51 4.05
C GLU A 18 1.70 -14.53 3.00
N VAL A 19 2.61 -13.77 2.39
CA VAL A 19 2.30 -12.80 1.34
C VAL A 19 3.00 -13.20 0.05
N THR A 20 2.23 -13.38 -1.02
CA THR A 20 2.74 -13.84 -2.32
C THR A 20 2.74 -12.72 -3.36
N GLU A 21 3.76 -12.64 -4.22
CA GLU A 21 3.74 -11.69 -5.33
C GLU A 21 2.66 -12.09 -6.34
N LEU A 22 1.81 -11.15 -6.74
CA LEU A 22 0.87 -11.34 -7.83
C LEU A 22 1.62 -11.15 -9.15
N THR A 23 1.93 -12.26 -9.81
CA THR A 23 2.65 -12.35 -11.08
C THR A 23 1.83 -13.13 -12.07
N ASN A 24 2.27 -13.24 -13.33
CA ASN A 24 1.65 -14.11 -14.33
C ASN A 24 1.48 -15.57 -13.87
N ILE A 25 2.38 -16.07 -13.02
CA ILE A 25 2.34 -17.44 -12.48
C ILE A 25 1.22 -17.59 -11.44
N THR A 26 1.10 -16.64 -10.51
CA THR A 26 0.15 -16.70 -9.38
C THR A 26 -1.21 -16.09 -9.71
N TYR A 27 -1.31 -15.32 -10.79
CA TYR A 27 -2.49 -14.57 -11.21
C TYR A 27 -3.75 -15.42 -11.31
N ILE A 28 -3.63 -16.58 -11.97
CA ILE A 28 -4.79 -17.44 -12.19
C ILE A 28 -5.28 -18.06 -10.88
N SER A 29 -4.38 -18.54 -10.01
CA SER A 29 -4.77 -19.17 -8.74
C SER A 29 -5.23 -18.16 -7.69
N ASN A 30 -4.61 -16.98 -7.66
CA ASN A 30 -4.79 -16.00 -6.59
C ASN A 30 -5.82 -14.92 -6.96
N LEU A 31 -6.33 -14.90 -8.20
CA LEU A 31 -7.39 -13.99 -8.63
C LEU A 31 -8.44 -14.69 -9.49
N VAL A 32 -8.11 -15.10 -10.71
CA VAL A 32 -9.13 -15.46 -11.72
C VAL A 32 -9.93 -16.70 -11.34
N LYS A 33 -9.26 -17.75 -10.85
CA LYS A 33 -9.85 -19.02 -10.43
C LYS A 33 -9.89 -19.15 -8.90
N LEU A 34 -9.87 -18.03 -8.20
CA LEU A 34 -9.99 -18.05 -6.75
C LEU A 34 -11.36 -18.63 -6.35
N ARG A 35 -11.37 -19.47 -5.32
CA ARG A 35 -12.60 -20.15 -4.86
C ARG A 35 -13.71 -19.14 -4.52
N PRO A 36 -14.99 -19.43 -4.81
CA PRO A 36 -16.10 -18.56 -4.43
C PRO A 36 -16.09 -18.25 -2.93
N GLY A 37 -16.34 -16.99 -2.56
CA GLY A 37 -16.28 -16.52 -1.17
C GLY A 37 -14.86 -16.18 -0.68
N HIS A 38 -13.82 -16.50 -1.44
CA HIS A 38 -12.46 -16.05 -1.14
C HIS A 38 -12.18 -14.68 -1.74
N ILE A 39 -11.30 -13.94 -1.09
CA ILE A 39 -10.87 -12.59 -1.46
C ILE A 39 -9.35 -12.54 -1.35
N ASN A 40 -8.70 -11.94 -2.34
CA ASN A 40 -7.27 -11.66 -2.27
C ASN A 40 -7.04 -10.20 -1.89
N ILE A 41 -6.33 -9.98 -0.79
CA ILE A 41 -5.92 -8.67 -0.28
C ILE A 41 -4.54 -8.36 -0.84
N VAL A 42 -4.50 -7.44 -1.80
CA VAL A 42 -3.31 -7.12 -2.59
C VAL A 42 -2.77 -5.76 -2.18
N LEU A 43 -1.59 -5.74 -1.56
CA LEU A 43 -0.82 -4.53 -1.30
C LEU A 43 -0.11 -4.06 -2.57
N VAL A 44 -0.26 -2.80 -2.95
CA VAL A 44 0.46 -2.19 -4.06
C VAL A 44 1.73 -1.51 -3.55
N LEU A 45 2.88 -1.83 -4.15
CA LEU A 45 4.19 -1.32 -3.71
C LEU A 45 5.17 -1.18 -4.88
N THR A 46 6.33 -0.62 -4.58
CA THR A 46 7.51 -0.55 -5.45
C THR A 46 8.68 -1.31 -4.83
N ASP A 47 9.70 -1.64 -5.61
CA ASP A 47 10.93 -2.27 -5.11
C ASP A 47 11.59 -1.44 -4.00
N ALA A 48 11.53 -0.10 -4.11
CA ALA A 48 12.07 0.82 -3.11
C ALA A 48 11.30 0.78 -1.77
N SER A 49 10.00 0.52 -1.79
CA SER A 49 9.12 0.53 -0.61
C SER A 49 8.80 -0.85 -0.04
N LYS A 50 9.17 -1.92 -0.78
CA LYS A 50 8.79 -3.32 -0.53
C LYS A 50 8.98 -3.77 0.91
N ASN A 51 10.19 -3.63 1.46
CA ASN A 51 10.51 -4.15 2.79
C ASN A 51 9.72 -3.44 3.90
N ILE A 52 9.54 -2.12 3.78
CA ILE A 52 8.86 -1.30 4.77
C ILE A 52 7.36 -1.60 4.74
N LEU A 53 6.75 -1.54 3.55
CA LEU A 53 5.32 -1.74 3.39
C LEU A 53 4.90 -3.18 3.70
N LEU A 54 5.66 -4.20 3.30
CA LEU A 54 5.33 -5.59 3.65
C LEU A 54 5.37 -5.82 5.16
N SER A 55 6.36 -5.27 5.86
CA SER A 55 6.46 -5.39 7.32
C SER A 55 5.26 -4.75 8.02
N LYS A 56 4.89 -3.53 7.60
CA LYS A 56 3.72 -2.83 8.16
C LYS A 56 2.42 -3.52 7.79
N PHE A 57 2.25 -3.92 6.54
CA PHE A 57 1.07 -4.64 6.06
C PHE A 57 0.84 -5.93 6.84
N ALA A 58 1.88 -6.75 7.05
CA ALA A 58 1.80 -7.96 7.83
C ALA A 58 1.30 -7.71 9.26
N LYS A 59 1.71 -6.62 9.90
CA LYS A 59 1.23 -6.24 11.24
C LYS A 59 -0.26 -5.89 11.22
N GLU A 60 -0.68 -5.06 10.27
CA GLU A 60 -2.08 -4.61 10.15
C GLU A 60 -3.04 -5.77 9.84
N VAL A 61 -2.63 -6.72 8.99
CA VAL A 61 -3.50 -7.84 8.59
C VAL A 61 -3.39 -9.08 9.48
N TYR A 62 -2.45 -9.11 10.44
CA TYR A 62 -2.13 -10.31 11.22
C TYR A 62 -3.36 -10.96 11.87
N SER A 63 -4.22 -10.15 12.49
CA SER A 63 -5.45 -10.61 13.16
C SER A 63 -6.44 -11.28 12.21
N PHE A 64 -6.35 -11.01 10.91
CA PHE A 64 -7.26 -11.54 9.89
C PHE A 64 -6.73 -12.83 9.25
N THR A 65 -5.47 -13.20 9.47
CA THR A 65 -4.83 -14.38 8.84
C THR A 65 -5.44 -15.72 9.23
N GLY A 66 -6.19 -15.78 10.34
CA GLY A 66 -6.97 -16.96 10.71
C GLY A 66 -8.13 -17.26 9.74
N THR A 67 -8.48 -16.30 8.89
CA THR A 67 -9.59 -16.41 7.94
C THR A 67 -9.15 -17.16 6.69
N GLN A 68 -9.60 -18.40 6.53
CA GLN A 68 -9.22 -19.27 5.39
C GLN A 68 -9.72 -18.76 4.03
N THR A 69 -10.63 -17.78 4.03
CA THR A 69 -11.15 -17.14 2.82
C THR A 69 -10.33 -15.95 2.36
N LEU A 70 -9.40 -15.44 3.17
CA LEU A 70 -8.51 -14.35 2.81
C LEU A 70 -7.18 -14.88 2.31
N HIS A 71 -6.72 -14.33 1.20
CA HIS A 71 -5.38 -14.51 0.67
C HIS A 71 -4.66 -13.18 0.72
N PHE A 72 -3.34 -13.20 0.87
CA PHE A 72 -2.55 -11.99 0.94
C PHE A 72 -1.51 -12.01 -0.16
N SER A 73 -1.51 -10.96 -0.96
CA SER A 73 -0.55 -10.78 -2.04
C SER A 73 -0.01 -9.36 -2.06
N PHE A 74 1.05 -9.15 -2.85
CA PHE A 74 1.46 -7.81 -3.23
C PHE A 74 1.62 -7.69 -4.74
N LEU A 75 1.40 -6.49 -5.27
CA LEU A 75 1.63 -6.12 -6.65
C LEU A 75 2.79 -5.12 -6.71
N ASN A 76 3.81 -5.45 -7.51
CA ASN A 76 4.95 -4.56 -7.73
C ASN A 76 4.71 -3.67 -8.94
N LEU A 77 4.56 -2.36 -8.72
CA LEU A 77 4.30 -1.37 -9.77
C LEU A 77 5.46 -1.22 -10.76
N ASP A 78 6.70 -1.43 -10.31
CA ASP A 78 7.87 -1.34 -11.19
C ASP A 78 7.83 -2.42 -12.29
N LYS A 79 7.10 -3.51 -12.04
CA LYS A 79 6.93 -4.63 -12.98
C LYS A 79 5.54 -4.69 -13.63
N HIS A 80 4.51 -4.28 -12.90
CA HIS A 80 3.10 -4.57 -13.24
C HIS A 80 2.21 -3.32 -13.23
N GLY A 81 2.80 -2.14 -13.46
CA GLY A 81 2.07 -0.87 -13.47
C GLY A 81 0.95 -0.80 -14.52
N GLU A 82 1.14 -1.38 -15.71
CA GLU A 82 0.11 -1.40 -16.77
C GLU A 82 -1.13 -2.20 -16.36
N TRP A 83 -0.92 -3.33 -15.67
CA TRP A 83 -2.01 -4.13 -15.11
C TRP A 83 -2.86 -3.30 -14.13
N MET A 84 -2.21 -2.53 -13.25
CA MET A 84 -2.88 -1.67 -12.27
C MET A 84 -3.69 -0.56 -12.96
N SER A 85 -3.10 0.13 -13.95
CA SER A 85 -3.80 1.17 -14.70
C SER A 85 -5.03 0.62 -15.41
N THR A 86 -4.89 -0.51 -16.11
CA THR A 86 -6.02 -1.15 -16.81
C THR A 86 -7.12 -1.57 -15.84
N LEU A 87 -6.76 -2.11 -14.66
CA LEU A 87 -7.75 -2.49 -13.66
C LEU A 87 -8.60 -1.30 -13.21
N LEU A 88 -7.95 -0.17 -12.93
CA LEU A 88 -8.63 1.03 -12.46
C LEU A 88 -9.49 1.69 -13.55
N GLU A 89 -9.05 1.65 -14.81
CA GLU A 89 -9.87 2.06 -15.97
C GLU A 89 -11.15 1.23 -16.07
N TYR A 90 -11.05 -0.09 -15.87
CA TYR A 90 -12.21 -0.98 -15.87
C TYR A 90 -13.17 -0.74 -14.71
N ALA A 91 -12.63 -0.30 -13.58
CA ALA A 91 -13.40 0.03 -12.41
C ALA A 91 -14.11 1.40 -12.51
N GLN A 92 -14.12 2.05 -13.70
CA GLN A 92 -14.73 3.32 -14.15
C GLN A 92 -15.12 4.35 -13.06
N ASP A 93 -15.97 3.98 -12.10
CA ASP A 93 -16.30 4.77 -10.90
C ASP A 93 -15.12 4.97 -9.93
N ALA A 94 -14.15 4.05 -9.85
CA ALA A 94 -13.01 4.17 -8.94
C ALA A 94 -12.03 5.28 -9.37
N ALA A 95 -11.94 5.56 -10.68
CA ALA A 95 -11.08 6.58 -11.27
C ALA A 95 -11.74 7.96 -11.33
N GLN A 96 -13.08 8.03 -11.38
CA GLN A 96 -13.85 9.27 -11.46
C GLN A 96 -13.99 10.00 -10.11
N ILE A 97 -13.69 9.36 -8.97
CA ILE A 97 -13.81 9.99 -7.63
C ILE A 97 -12.70 11.02 -7.35
N ASP A 98 -11.62 11.08 -8.14
CA ASP A 98 -10.52 12.06 -7.98
C ASP A 98 -10.46 13.12 -9.10
N ALA A 99 -11.45 13.21 -9.99
CA ALA A 99 -11.44 14.18 -11.09
C ALA A 99 -11.86 15.61 -10.69
N ASP A 100 -12.25 15.84 -9.44
CA ASP A 100 -12.82 17.12 -8.99
C ASP A 100 -11.86 18.03 -8.18
N GLU A 101 -10.57 17.70 -8.02
CA GLU A 101 -9.68 18.56 -7.20
C GLU A 101 -8.26 18.90 -7.71
N ASP A 102 -7.81 18.54 -8.92
CA ASP A 102 -6.59 19.18 -9.44
C ASP A 102 -6.52 19.24 -10.97
N ASP A 103 -6.71 20.45 -11.49
CA ASP A 103 -6.26 20.90 -12.79
C ASP A 103 -4.73 20.76 -12.88
N SER A 104 -4.23 19.58 -13.25
CA SER A 104 -2.84 19.41 -13.68
C SER A 104 -2.68 18.14 -14.50
N GLY A 105 -2.67 18.31 -15.82
CA GLY A 105 -2.33 17.26 -16.77
C GLY A 105 -1.05 16.50 -16.39
N SER A 106 -1.07 15.18 -16.62
CA SER A 106 0.11 14.31 -16.60
C SER A 106 0.85 14.16 -15.25
N ARG A 107 0.14 13.93 -14.14
CA ARG A 107 0.76 13.30 -12.96
C ARG A 107 0.37 11.82 -12.93
N LYS A 108 1.33 10.94 -13.16
CA LYS A 108 1.19 9.49 -12.97
C LYS A 108 0.81 9.25 -11.50
N THR A 109 -0.43 8.86 -11.21
CA THR A 109 -0.91 8.62 -9.84
C THR A 109 -0.03 7.61 -9.12
N ASP A 110 0.53 7.98 -7.96
CA ASP A 110 1.33 7.07 -7.13
C ASP A 110 0.41 6.13 -6.34
N TYR A 111 0.24 4.91 -6.86
CA TYR A 111 -0.54 3.86 -6.20
C TYR A 111 0.23 3.14 -5.07
N THR A 112 1.46 3.54 -4.77
CA THR A 112 2.26 2.91 -3.70
C THR A 112 1.54 3.04 -2.36
N GLY A 113 1.33 1.91 -1.68
CA GLY A 113 0.62 1.83 -0.39
C GLY A 113 -0.89 1.60 -0.52
N PHE A 114 -1.44 1.55 -1.73
CA PHE A 114 -2.85 1.19 -1.93
C PHE A 114 -3.05 -0.28 -1.58
N VAL A 115 -4.25 -0.63 -1.10
CA VAL A 115 -4.63 -2.03 -0.86
C VAL A 115 -5.92 -2.33 -1.60
N LEU A 116 -5.94 -3.45 -2.33
CA LEU A 116 -7.09 -3.90 -3.11
C LEU A 116 -7.63 -5.18 -2.48
N ALA A 117 -8.93 -5.24 -2.22
CA ALA A 117 -9.61 -6.49 -1.93
C ALA A 117 -10.26 -7.00 -3.22
N LEU A 118 -9.65 -8.00 -3.86
CA LEU A 118 -10.09 -8.54 -5.15
C LEU A 118 -10.95 -9.80 -4.96
N ASN A 119 -12.18 -9.77 -5.49
CA ASN A 119 -13.06 -10.94 -5.50
C ASN A 119 -13.18 -11.50 -6.91
N GLY A 120 -12.33 -12.48 -7.24
CA GLY A 120 -12.26 -13.11 -8.56
C GLY A 120 -13.59 -13.60 -9.11
N HIS A 121 -14.39 -14.24 -8.26
CA HIS A 121 -15.67 -14.87 -8.62
C HIS A 121 -16.78 -13.84 -8.87
N LYS A 122 -16.95 -12.87 -7.96
CA LYS A 122 -17.98 -11.82 -8.08
C LYS A 122 -17.52 -10.63 -8.95
N LYS A 123 -16.28 -10.64 -9.43
CA LYS A 123 -15.68 -9.62 -10.30
C LYS A 123 -15.85 -8.19 -9.77
N TYR A 124 -15.45 -7.97 -8.52
CA TYR A 124 -15.35 -6.62 -7.96
C TYR A 124 -14.05 -6.46 -7.19
N LEU A 125 -13.70 -5.20 -6.95
CA LEU A 125 -12.67 -4.80 -6.00
C LEU A 125 -13.21 -3.82 -4.97
N CYS A 126 -12.68 -3.87 -3.74
CA CYS A 126 -12.76 -2.75 -2.81
C CYS A 126 -11.39 -2.08 -2.74
N LEU A 127 -11.37 -0.75 -2.64
CA LEU A 127 -10.14 0.03 -2.67
C LEU A 127 -9.88 0.69 -1.31
N PHE A 128 -8.67 0.49 -0.79
CA PHE A 128 -8.09 1.29 0.28
C PHE A 128 -7.10 2.29 -0.32
N LYS A 129 -7.32 3.57 -0.03
CA LYS A 129 -6.39 4.66 -0.34
C LYS A 129 -5.67 5.07 0.94
N PRO A 130 -4.32 5.19 0.94
CA PRO A 130 -3.58 5.80 2.03
C PRO A 130 -4.12 7.19 2.36
N VAL A 131 -4.43 7.44 3.63
CA VAL A 131 -4.76 8.79 4.10
C VAL A 131 -3.49 9.39 4.67
N TYR A 132 -2.89 10.34 3.94
CA TYR A 132 -1.75 11.08 4.47
C TYR A 132 -2.28 12.03 5.55
N THR A 133 -2.07 11.69 6.81
CA THR A 133 -2.22 12.65 7.90
C THR A 133 -1.01 13.57 7.83
N GLY A 134 -1.16 14.64 7.04
CA GLY A 134 -0.15 15.69 6.91
C GLY A 134 0.01 16.44 8.22
N GLU A 135 0.88 15.95 9.09
CA GLU A 135 1.66 16.84 9.93
C GLU A 135 2.88 17.25 9.11
N ASP A 136 2.69 18.29 8.29
CA ASP A 136 3.78 19.14 7.83
C ASP A 136 4.46 19.69 9.09
N LEU A 137 5.55 19.03 9.50
CA LEU A 137 6.45 19.57 10.49
C LEU A 137 7.10 20.81 9.87
N ASP A 138 6.48 21.95 10.15
CA ASP A 138 6.91 23.30 9.89
C ASP A 138 8.44 23.47 9.88
N GLY A 139 8.92 23.96 8.75
CA GLY A 139 10.18 24.68 8.62
C GLY A 139 9.98 26.09 8.09
N LYS A 140 8.84 26.73 8.41
CA LYS A 140 8.70 28.19 8.31
C LYS A 140 9.50 28.80 9.46
N SER A 141 10.73 29.21 9.19
CA SER A 141 11.40 30.28 9.95
C SER A 141 11.44 31.52 9.07
N SER A 142 10.28 32.15 8.91
CA SER A 142 10.18 33.55 8.50
C SER A 142 10.20 34.40 9.76
N GLU A 143 11.38 34.87 10.14
CA GLU A 143 11.54 36.02 11.03
C GLU A 143 12.64 36.90 10.42
N ASP A 144 12.23 37.76 9.49
CA ASP A 144 12.91 39.01 9.24
C ASP A 144 12.68 39.90 10.47
N GLU A 145 13.75 40.33 11.14
CA GLU A 145 13.79 41.64 11.79
C GLU A 145 15.22 42.17 11.75
N ALA A 146 15.37 43.31 11.08
CA ALA A 146 16.59 44.07 10.92
C ALA A 146 16.99 44.75 12.24
N GLY A 147 18.29 44.81 12.56
CA GLY A 147 18.75 45.59 13.71
C GLY A 147 20.25 45.57 14.00
N MET A 148 20.96 46.52 13.38
CA MET A 148 22.15 47.23 13.91
C MET A 148 23.50 46.51 14.05
N SER A 149 24.36 46.85 13.08
CA SER A 149 25.81 47.10 13.08
C SER A 149 26.57 47.10 14.42
N VAL A 150 27.72 46.39 14.47
CA VAL A 150 29.09 46.90 14.70
C VAL A 150 30.07 45.71 14.84
N GLY A 151 31.17 45.69 14.06
CA GLY A 151 32.44 45.09 14.52
C GLY A 151 33.17 44.06 13.64
N LYS A 152 33.99 44.57 12.68
CA LYS A 152 35.30 44.06 12.19
C LYS A 152 35.40 42.70 11.44
N PRO A 153 36.09 42.64 10.27
CA PRO A 153 36.40 41.38 9.58
C PRO A 153 37.72 40.76 10.06
N ARG A 154 37.75 39.44 10.22
CA ARG A 154 38.99 38.63 10.28
C ARG A 154 38.95 37.60 9.14
N PRO A 155 40.01 37.46 8.32
CA PRO A 155 40.13 36.36 7.37
C PRO A 155 40.77 35.17 8.09
N GLY A 156 40.14 33.99 8.03
CA GLY A 156 40.69 32.82 8.70
C GLY A 156 39.93 31.53 8.43
N SER A 157 40.54 30.72 7.56
CA SER A 157 40.40 29.27 7.44
C SER A 157 39.09 28.69 6.88
N ARG A 158 39.22 28.21 5.63
CA ARG A 158 38.56 27.00 5.13
C ARG A 158 38.60 25.92 6.22
N ASP A 159 37.44 25.36 6.53
CA ASP A 159 37.20 23.90 6.48
C ASP A 159 35.69 23.64 6.54
N GLY A 160 35.16 23.18 5.40
CA GLY A 160 33.75 22.89 5.21
C GLY A 160 33.36 21.60 5.92
N HIS A 161 32.65 21.71 7.04
CA HIS A 161 31.90 20.59 7.60
C HIS A 161 30.68 20.30 6.71
N PRO A 162 30.54 19.08 6.13
CA PRO A 162 29.30 18.70 5.47
C PRO A 162 28.24 18.49 6.55
N GLN A 163 27.19 19.33 6.55
CA GLN A 163 26.00 19.09 7.36
C GLN A 163 25.45 17.68 7.06
N ARG A 164 25.33 16.85 8.11
CA ARG A 164 24.75 15.49 8.11
C ARG A 164 23.23 15.50 7.85
N LYS A 165 22.79 16.08 6.73
CA LYS A 165 21.36 16.16 6.35
C LYS A 165 20.78 14.80 5.90
N SER A 166 21.63 13.81 5.59
CA SER A 166 21.22 12.52 5.03
C SER A 166 20.46 11.60 5.98
N SER A 167 20.79 11.55 7.27
CA SER A 167 20.18 10.55 8.17
C SER A 167 18.77 10.94 8.61
N ARG A 168 18.52 12.23 8.87
CA ARG A 168 17.22 12.71 9.32
C ARG A 168 16.17 12.61 8.21
N SER A 169 16.52 13.01 6.99
CA SER A 169 15.63 12.97 5.83
C SER A 169 15.27 11.54 5.37
N ARG A 170 16.16 10.57 5.57
CA ARG A 170 15.85 9.15 5.30
C ARG A 170 14.92 8.55 6.36
N SER A 171 15.11 8.89 7.63
CA SER A 171 14.21 8.40 8.69
C SER A 171 12.80 8.99 8.55
N THR A 172 12.67 10.25 8.17
CA THR A 172 11.36 10.87 7.91
C THR A 172 10.66 10.24 6.71
N SER A 173 11.37 9.95 5.61
CA SER A 173 10.75 9.32 4.44
C SER A 173 10.28 7.88 4.72
N THR A 174 11.03 7.12 5.52
CA THR A 174 10.59 5.77 5.93
C THR A 174 9.36 5.79 6.84
N LEU A 175 9.26 6.80 7.72
CA LEU A 175 8.09 6.98 8.60
C LEU A 175 6.85 7.36 7.76
N GLN A 176 7.01 8.27 6.80
CA GLN A 176 5.94 8.64 5.86
C GLN A 176 5.44 7.43 5.07
N ILE A 177 6.32 6.53 4.63
CA ILE A 177 5.94 5.28 3.95
C ILE A 177 5.17 4.35 4.91
N HIS A 178 5.56 4.27 6.18
CA HIS A 178 4.87 3.46 7.18
C HIS A 178 3.44 3.95 7.44
N HIS A 179 3.24 5.28 7.48
CA HIS A 179 1.93 5.89 7.69
C HIS A 179 0.94 5.65 6.53
N LYS A 180 1.42 5.25 5.34
CA LYS A 180 0.53 4.94 4.21
C LYS A 180 -0.48 3.83 4.50
N LEU A 181 -0.16 2.91 5.41
CA LEU A 181 -1.03 1.79 5.79
C LEU A 181 -1.70 1.99 7.15
N ASP A 182 -1.62 3.18 7.71
CA ASP A 182 -2.39 3.48 8.91
C ASP A 182 -3.88 3.39 8.61
N ARG A 183 -4.64 2.85 9.55
CA ARG A 183 -6.08 2.52 9.42
C ARG A 183 -6.39 1.35 8.49
N LEU A 184 -5.40 0.64 7.93
CA LEU A 184 -5.66 -0.56 7.15
C LEU A 184 -6.41 -1.61 8.00
N GLY A 185 -6.05 -1.80 9.27
CA GLY A 185 -6.80 -2.68 10.17
C GLY A 185 -8.30 -2.34 10.26
N LEU A 186 -8.65 -1.07 10.42
CA LEU A 186 -10.06 -0.62 10.45
C LEU A 186 -10.75 -0.83 9.10
N TRP A 187 -10.05 -0.58 7.99
CA TRP A 187 -10.59 -0.85 6.66
C TRP A 187 -10.85 -2.34 6.45
N MET A 188 -9.99 -3.22 6.98
CA MET A 188 -10.17 -4.67 6.97
C MET A 188 -11.40 -5.10 7.78
N GLU A 189 -11.66 -4.50 8.95
CA GLU A 189 -12.89 -4.76 9.72
C GLU A 189 -14.13 -4.45 8.88
N ARG A 190 -14.17 -3.27 8.26
CA ARG A 190 -15.27 -2.87 7.36
C ARG A 190 -15.42 -3.77 6.14
N LEU A 191 -14.30 -4.28 5.60
CA LEU A 191 -14.31 -5.27 4.52
C LEU A 191 -15.02 -6.54 4.97
N MET A 192 -14.71 -7.03 6.17
CA MET A 192 -15.31 -8.24 6.74
C MET A 192 -16.80 -8.07 7.07
N GLU A 193 -17.20 -6.88 7.51
CA GLU A 193 -18.62 -6.52 7.69
C GLU A 193 -19.36 -6.34 6.36
N GLY A 194 -18.63 -6.20 5.25
CA GLY A 194 -19.20 -6.01 3.91
C GLY A 194 -19.75 -4.61 3.65
N THR A 195 -19.30 -3.60 4.41
CA THR A 195 -19.79 -2.20 4.33
C THR A 195 -18.98 -1.32 3.38
N LEU A 196 -17.93 -1.86 2.76
CA LEU A 196 -17.09 -1.12 1.81
C LEU A 196 -17.74 -1.00 0.42
N PRO A 197 -17.50 0.11 -0.29
CA PRO A 197 -17.85 0.24 -1.70
C PRO A 197 -17.21 -0.87 -2.55
N ARG A 198 -17.99 -1.40 -3.50
CA ARG A 198 -17.55 -2.43 -4.44
C ARG A 198 -17.58 -1.87 -5.85
N TYR A 199 -16.41 -1.86 -6.49
CA TYR A 199 -16.27 -1.46 -7.88
C TYR A 199 -16.23 -2.71 -8.74
N TYR A 200 -17.28 -2.92 -9.54
CA TYR A 200 -17.40 -4.08 -10.41
C TYR A 200 -16.57 -3.87 -11.67
N VAL A 201 -15.90 -4.92 -12.12
CA VAL A 201 -15.11 -4.90 -13.35
C VAL A 201 -15.71 -5.87 -14.37
N PRO A 202 -15.80 -5.49 -15.66
CA PRO A 202 -16.34 -6.36 -16.71
C PRO A 202 -15.48 -7.63 -16.88
N ALA A 203 -14.17 -7.47 -16.78
CA ALA A 203 -13.18 -8.54 -16.85
C ALA A 203 -11.95 -8.17 -16.02
N TRP A 204 -11.15 -9.16 -15.65
CA TRP A 204 -9.83 -8.91 -15.06
C TRP A 204 -8.82 -8.59 -16.17
N PRO A 205 -7.82 -7.71 -15.94
CA PRO A 205 -6.82 -7.42 -16.97
C PRO A 205 -6.07 -8.68 -17.42
N GLY A 206 -5.62 -8.72 -18.67
CA GLY A 206 -5.01 -9.91 -19.24
C GLY A 206 -3.65 -10.30 -18.61
N LEU A 207 -3.23 -11.54 -18.85
CA LEU A 207 -1.92 -12.06 -18.42
C LEU A 207 -0.76 -11.32 -19.10
N ASP A 208 -0.97 -10.86 -20.33
CA ASP A 208 -0.06 -10.00 -21.08
C ASP A 208 0.29 -8.73 -20.30
N LYS A 209 -0.70 -8.12 -19.64
CA LYS A 209 -0.53 -6.87 -18.87
C LYS A 209 0.15 -7.06 -17.51
N ILE A 210 0.08 -8.28 -16.94
CA ILE A 210 0.81 -8.63 -15.70
C ILE A 210 2.16 -9.29 -15.99
N THR A 211 2.50 -9.52 -17.25
CA THR A 211 3.82 -10.03 -17.62
C THR A 211 4.70 -8.82 -17.96
N PRO A 212 5.88 -8.65 -17.35
CA PRO A 212 6.79 -7.61 -17.79
C PRO A 212 7.17 -7.91 -19.25
N SER A 213 6.96 -6.96 -20.16
CA SER A 213 7.47 -7.07 -21.52
C SER A 213 8.99 -7.24 -21.44
N LYS A 214 9.48 -8.32 -22.05
CA LYS A 214 10.89 -8.70 -22.03
C LYS A 214 11.71 -7.81 -22.96
#